data_AF-A0A7U4GBX4-F1
#
_entry.id   AF-A0A7U4GBX4-F1
#
_cell.length_a   1.000
_cell.length_b   1.000
_cell.length_c   1.000
_cell.angle_alpha   90.00
_cell.angle_beta   90.00
_cell.angle_gamma   90.00
#
_symmetry.space_group_name_H-M   'P 1'
#
loop_
_entity.id
_entity.type
_entity.pdbx_description
1 polymer ?
#
loop_
_entity_poly.entity_id
_entity_poly.type
_entity_poly.pdbx_seq_one_letter_code
_entity_poly.pdbx_strand_id
1 'polypeptide(L)' 'MNNIIIYHNPACGTSRNTLEMIRNSVEEPSIILYLEIPPVRDILPNIQQGAFTKENGEKVVDESGQRVK' A
#
# COMPACT_ATOMS: atom_id res chain seq x y z
N MET A 1 24.34 -8.50 6.87
CA MET A 1 22.93 -8.81 7.11
C MET A 1 22.13 -7.60 6.66
N ASN A 2 21.44 -7.72 5.54
CA ASN A 2 20.54 -6.66 5.08
C ASN A 2 19.28 -6.74 5.93
N ASN A 3 18.92 -5.63 6.59
CA ASN A 3 17.70 -5.54 7.36
C ASN A 3 16.63 -4.94 6.47
N ILE A 4 15.81 -5.78 5.84
CA ILE A 4 14.66 -5.34 5.05
C ILE A 4 13.49 -5.09 6.01
N ILE A 5 12.92 -3.88 5.94
CA ILE A 5 11.68 -3.52 6.64
C ILE A 5 10.62 -3.22 5.58
N ILE A 6 9.45 -3.83 5.70
CA ILE A 6 8.28 -3.54 4.87
C ILE A 6 7.16 -2.96 5.71
N TYR A 7 6.69 -1.77 5.33
CA TYR A 7 5.45 -1.20 5.83
C TYR A 7 4.29 -1.79 5.03
N HIS A 8 3.54 -2.68 5.65
CA HIS A 8 2.59 -3.54 4.96
C HIS A 8 1.13 -3.13 5.25
N ASN A 9 0.31 -3.12 4.21
CA ASN A 9 -1.14 -3.05 4.32
C ASN A 9 -1.75 -4.32 3.70
N PRO A 10 -2.29 -5.26 4.51
CA PRO A 10 -2.86 -6.52 4.02
C PRO A 10 -4.01 -6.35 3.02
N ALA A 11 -4.72 -5.21 3.06
CA ALA A 11 -5.81 -4.89 2.14
C ALA A 11 -5.34 -4.36 0.78
N CYS A 12 -4.04 -4.08 0.59
CA CYS A 12 -3.48 -3.52 -0.64
C CYS A 12 -2.82 -4.61 -1.50
N GLY A 13 -3.36 -4.86 -2.69
CA GLY A 13 -2.85 -5.89 -3.62
C GLY A 13 -1.38 -5.70 -3.99
N THR A 14 -0.97 -4.46 -4.29
CA THR A 14 0.43 -4.14 -4.59
C THR A 14 1.34 -4.45 -3.39
N SER A 15 0.90 -4.11 -2.17
CA SER A 15 1.68 -4.40 -0.95
C SER A 15 1.86 -5.90 -0.72
N ARG A 16 0.82 -6.71 -0.97
CA ARG A 16 0.91 -8.18 -0.92
C ARG A 16 1.90 -8.72 -1.97
N ASN A 17 1.82 -8.24 -3.21
CA ASN A 17 2.73 -8.69 -4.27
C ASN A 17 4.20 -8.37 -3.92
N THR A 18 4.48 -7.18 -3.40
CA THR A 18 5.84 -6.80 -2.97
C THR A 18 6.34 -7.68 -1.82
N LEU A 19 5.50 -7.98 -0.81
CA LEU A 19 5.88 -8.87 0.30
C LEU A 19 6.28 -10.26 -0.20
N GLU A 20 5.53 -10.82 -1.15
CA GLU A 20 5.84 -12.14 -1.74
C GLU A 20 7.14 -12.10 -2.55
N MET A 21 7.41 -11.01 -3.28
CA MET A 21 8.69 -10.85 -3.99
C MET A 21 9.89 -10.85 -3.04
N ILE A 22 9.77 -10.19 -1.88
CA ILE A 22 10.83 -10.14 -0.86
C ILE A 22 11.04 -11.53 -0.23
N ARG A 23 9.96 -12.24 0.12
CA ARG A 23 10.06 -13.61 0.66
C ARG A 23 10.72 -14.58 -0.31
N ASN A 24 10.44 -14.42 -1.61
CA ASN A 24 11.06 -15.24 -2.66
C ASN A 24 12.56 -14.96 -2.85
N SER A 25 13.11 -13.86 -2.31
CA SER A 25 14.55 -13.57 -2.33
C SER A 25 15.31 -14.14 -1.12
N VAL A 26 14.70 -15.05 -0.33
CA VAL A 26 15.30 -15.71 0.85
C VAL A 26 15.60 -14.74 2.01
N GLU A 27 15.15 -13.49 1.91
CA GLU A 27 15.25 -12.50 2.97
C GLU A 27 13.89 -12.34 3.63
N GLU A 28 13.73 -12.83 4.88
CA GLU A 28 12.50 -12.60 5.63
C GLU A 28 12.51 -11.16 6.17
N PRO A 29 11.56 -10.29 5.75
CA PRO A 29 11.57 -8.91 6.16
C PRO A 29 10.93 -8.73 7.53
N SER A 30 11.31 -7.66 8.23
CA SER A 30 10.53 -7.15 9.35
C SER A 30 9.26 -6.48 8.82
N ILE A 31 8.09 -6.97 9.23
CA ILE A 31 6.79 -6.48 8.76
C ILE A 31 6.21 -5.51 9.79
N ILE A 32 5.89 -4.29 9.34
CA ILE A 32 5.28 -3.24 10.16
C ILE A 32 3.89 -2.91 9.59
N LEU A 33 2.82 -3.23 10.33
CA LEU A 33 1.43 -2.90 9.97
C LEU A 33 1.15 -1.43 10.26
N TYR A 34 1.49 -0.55 9.33
CA TYR A 34 1.49 0.89 9.55
C TYR A 34 0.11 1.49 9.89
N LEU A 35 -0.98 0.82 9.50
CA LEU A 35 -2.35 1.22 9.82
C LEU A 35 -2.79 0.83 11.25
N GLU A 36 -2.05 -0.04 11.91
CA GLU A 36 -2.32 -0.46 13.29
C GLU A 36 -1.50 0.34 14.30
N ILE A 37 -0.51 1.11 13.84
CA ILE A 37 0.32 1.96 14.68
C ILE A 37 -0.35 3.32 14.83
N PRO A 38 -0.88 3.68 16.03
CA PRO A 38 -1.67 4.89 16.22
C PRO A 38 -0.98 6.19 15.76
N PRO A 39 0.28 6.49 16.16
CA PRO A 39 0.91 7.75 15.75
C PRO A 39 1.25 7.78 14.25
N VAL A 40 1.37 6.63 13.58
CA VAL A 40 1.61 6.57 12.13
C VAL A 40 0.30 6.80 11.38
N ARG A 41 -0.81 6.28 11.88
CA ARG A 41 -2.12 6.49 11.28
C ARG A 41 -2.55 7.95 11.27
N ASP A 42 -2.20 8.71 12.30
CA ASP A 42 -2.56 10.12 12.44
C ASP A 42 -1.74 11.06 11.54
N ILE A 43 -0.54 10.64 11.11
CA ILE A 43 0.33 11.41 10.21
C ILE A 43 0.19 11.02 8.74
N LEU A 44 -0.54 9.93 8.44
CA LEU A 44 -0.78 9.55 7.06
C LEU A 44 -1.78 10.52 6.44
N PRO A 45 -1.45 11.12 5.28
CA PRO A 45 -2.42 11.92 4.56
C PRO A 45 -3.64 11.04 4.27
N ASN A 46 -4.83 11.65 4.38
CA ASN A 46 -6.07 10.97 4.00
C ASN A 46 -5.91 10.33 2.61
N ILE A 47 -6.45 9.11 2.52
CA ILE A 47 -6.45 8.21 1.36
C ILE A 47 -6.68 9.03 0.08
N GLN A 48 -5.86 8.78 -0.95
CA GLN A 48 -5.88 9.36 -2.30
C GLN A 48 -7.09 10.25 -2.61
N GLN A 49 -6.94 11.56 -2.43
CA GLN A 49 -8.04 12.54 -2.50
C GLN A 49 -8.37 13.04 -3.91
N GLY A 50 -7.87 12.36 -4.95
CA GLY A 50 -8.02 12.81 -6.33
C GLY A 50 -8.19 11.65 -7.30
N ALA A 51 -8.46 12.00 -8.56
CA ALA A 51 -8.75 11.02 -9.60
C ALA A 51 -7.60 10.02 -9.75
N PHE A 52 -7.94 8.74 -9.85
CA PHE A 52 -7.01 7.64 -10.10
C PHE A 52 -7.43 6.88 -11.34
N THR A 53 -6.55 6.87 -12.32
CA THR A 53 -6.71 6.11 -13.57
C THR A 53 -5.59 5.10 -13.65
N LYS A 54 -5.92 3.84 -13.95
CA LYS A 54 -4.93 2.80 -14.21
C LYS A 54 -4.18 3.08 -15.51
N GLU A 55 -3.06 2.38 -15.70
CA GLU A 55 -2.23 2.46 -16.91
C GLU A 55 -2.97 2.09 -18.21
N ASN A 56 -4.02 1.27 -18.12
CA ASN A 56 -4.91 0.92 -19.23
C ASN A 56 -5.99 1.97 -19.54
N GLY A 57 -5.98 3.11 -18.85
CA GLY A 57 -6.98 4.17 -18.99
C GLY A 57 -8.28 3.97 -18.19
N GLU A 58 -8.40 2.88 -17.41
CA GLU A 58 -9.56 2.62 -16.56
C GLU A 58 -9.58 3.60 -15.38
N LYS A 59 -10.64 4.42 -15.29
CA LYS A 59 -10.87 5.30 -14.14
C LYS A 59 -11.39 4.48 -12.96
N VAL A 60 -10.66 4.51 -11.85
CA VAL A 60 -10.98 3.75 -10.64
C VAL A 60 -11.48 4.67 -9.54
N VAL A 61 -10.97 5.89 -9.48
CA VAL A 61 -11.42 6.95 -8.54
C VAL A 61 -11.66 8.23 -9.32
N ASP A 62 -12.76 8.92 -9.05
CA ASP A 62 -13.10 10.20 -9.67
C ASP A 62 -12.44 11.40 -8.97
N GLU A 63 -12.72 12.61 -9.48
CA GLU A 63 -12.18 13.88 -8.96
C GLU A 63 -12.65 14.19 -7.53
N SER A 64 -13.72 13.55 -7.06
CA SER A 64 -14.25 13.69 -5.70
C SER A 64 -13.68 12.64 -4.74
N GLY A 65 -12.78 11.78 -5.21
CA GLY A 65 -12.21 10.69 -4.41
C GLY A 65 -13.14 9.48 -4.28
N GLN A 66 -14.23 9.39 -5.06
CA GLN A 66 -15.15 8.26 -5.03
C GLN A 66 -14.79 7.19 -6.06
N ARG A 67 -15.03 5.92 -5.72
CA ARG A 67 -14.81 4.81 -6.65
C ARG A 67 -15.81 4.89 -7.81
N VAL A 68 -15.29 4.85 -9.03
CA VAL A 68 -16.12 4.77 -10.24
C VAL A 68 -16.67 3.34 -10.34
N LYS A 69 -18.00 3.19 -10.55
CA LYS A 69 -18.66 1.89 -10.75
C LYS A 69 -18.46 1.37 -12.16
#